data_AF-A0A6V8ELE2-F1
#
_entry.id   AF-A0A6V8ELE2-F1
#
_cell.length_a   1.000
_cell.length_b   1.000
_cell.length_c   1.000
_cell.angle_alpha   90.00
_cell.angle_beta   90.00
_cell.angle_gamma   90.00
#
_symmetry.space_group_name_H-M   'P 1'
#
loop_
_entity.id
_entity.type
_entity.pdbx_description
1 polymer ?
#
loop_
_entity_poly.entity_id
_entity_poly.type
_entity_poly.pdbx_seq_one_letter_code
_entity_poly.pdbx_strand_id
1 'polypeptide(L)' 'ASTSLPLDATSTPADMDADLTCDALDSDRDGDNYGNAADVFPDDVNEWTDNDADGTGDNGDTDDDND' A
#
# COMPACT_ATOMS: atom_id res chain seq x y z
N ALA A 1 -6.47 8.43 -8.99
CA ALA A 1 -5.85 7.84 -10.20
C ALA A 1 -4.78 8.79 -10.72
N SER A 2 -3.54 8.62 -10.28
CA SER A 2 -2.40 9.45 -10.69
C SER A 2 -1.94 8.98 -12.07
N THR A 3 -2.34 9.69 -13.12
CA THR A 3 -1.92 9.40 -14.49
C THR A 3 -0.69 10.23 -14.79
N SER A 4 0.48 9.60 -14.86
CA SER A 4 1.71 10.26 -15.31
C SER A 4 1.49 10.82 -16.72
N LEU A 5 1.30 12.14 -16.83
CA LEU A 5 1.11 12.83 -18.09
C LEU A 5 2.38 13.65 -18.37
N PRO A 6 3.16 13.30 -19.41
CA PRO A 6 4.48 13.88 -19.67
C PRO A 6 4.48 15.38 -20.06
N LEU A 7 3.31 16.03 -20.09
CA LEU A 7 3.14 17.45 -20.43
C LEU A 7 2.66 18.33 -19.26
N ASP A 8 2.46 17.74 -18.08
CA ASP A 8 2.04 18.47 -16.89
C ASP A 8 3.22 18.61 -15.93
N ALA A 9 3.68 19.84 -15.70
CA ALA A 9 4.78 20.13 -14.78
C ALA A 9 4.44 19.81 -13.31
N THR A 10 3.16 19.51 -13.01
CA THR A 10 2.68 19.06 -11.71
C THR A 10 2.47 17.55 -11.63
N SER A 11 2.69 16.82 -12.73
CA SER A 11 2.63 15.35 -12.75
C SER A 11 3.86 14.77 -12.05
N THR A 12 3.82 14.72 -10.72
CA THR A 12 4.68 13.83 -9.95
C THR A 12 4.15 12.40 -10.07
N PRO A 13 5.03 11.38 -10.14
CA PRO A 13 4.61 9.99 -9.91
C PRO A 13 3.81 9.87 -8.61
N ALA A 14 2.98 8.84 -8.51
CA ALA A 14 2.38 8.51 -7.22
C ALA A 14 3.52 8.21 -6.21
N ASP A 15 3.34 8.74 -5.01
CA ASP A 15 4.27 8.75 -3.88
C ASP A 15 3.35 8.74 -2.64
N MET A 16 2.93 7.53 -2.25
CA MET A 16 1.83 7.31 -1.30
C MET A 16 2.25 7.59 0.15
N ASP A 17 3.49 7.29 0.52
CA ASP A 17 4.05 7.55 1.85
C ASP A 17 4.76 8.92 1.97
N ALA A 18 4.92 9.63 0.85
CA ALA A 18 5.56 10.94 0.73
C ALA A 18 7.06 10.95 1.10
N ASP A 19 7.78 9.84 0.88
CA ASP A 19 9.21 9.72 1.14
C ASP A 19 10.12 10.22 0.01
N LEU A 20 9.53 10.71 -1.09
CA LEU A 20 10.17 11.18 -2.34
C LEU A 20 10.62 10.06 -3.28
N THR A 21 10.26 8.82 -2.99
CA THR A 21 10.31 7.66 -3.88
C THR A 21 8.96 7.52 -4.58
N CYS A 22 8.97 7.10 -5.84
CA CYS A 22 7.70 6.83 -6.51
C CYS A 22 7.22 5.41 -6.21
N ASP A 23 5.92 5.21 -6.05
CA ASP A 23 5.28 3.91 -5.77
C ASP A 23 5.79 2.76 -6.66
N ALA A 24 6.09 3.06 -7.93
CA ALA A 24 6.57 2.09 -8.91
C ALA A 24 8.03 1.61 -8.68
N LEU A 25 8.80 2.35 -7.91
CA LEU A 25 10.18 2.04 -7.52
C LEU A 25 10.32 1.85 -6.01
N ASP A 26 9.23 2.01 -5.27
CA ASP A 26 9.20 1.84 -3.83
C ASP A 26 9.10 0.36 -3.45
N SER A 27 9.84 -0.01 -2.42
CA SER A 27 9.75 -1.32 -1.79
C SER A 27 8.70 -1.40 -0.68
N ASP A 28 8.22 -0.27 -0.18
CA ASP A 28 7.28 -0.10 0.93
C ASP A 28 6.41 1.12 0.63
N ARG A 29 5.36 0.93 -0.18
CA ARG A 29 4.69 2.04 -0.87
C ARG A 29 3.86 2.90 0.06
N ASP A 30 3.29 2.31 1.10
CA ASP A 30 2.46 3.00 2.09
C ASP A 30 3.22 3.36 3.37
N GLY A 31 4.48 2.90 3.51
CA GLY A 31 5.42 3.35 4.53
C GLY A 31 5.12 2.76 5.90
N ASP A 32 4.50 1.57 5.96
CA ASP A 32 4.12 0.91 7.21
C ASP A 32 5.25 0.03 7.80
N ASN A 33 6.38 -0.07 7.09
CA ASN A 33 7.56 -0.92 7.34
C ASN A 33 7.42 -2.39 6.92
N TYR A 34 6.32 -2.76 6.26
CA TYR A 34 6.14 -4.03 5.59
C TYR A 34 6.33 -3.83 4.09
N GLY A 35 7.40 -4.42 3.54
CA GLY A 35 7.65 -4.25 2.12
C GLY A 35 6.51 -4.84 1.27
N ASN A 36 6.21 -4.19 0.14
CA ASN A 36 5.17 -4.50 -0.86
C ASN A 36 5.06 -5.99 -1.27
N ALA A 37 6.10 -6.80 -1.05
CA ALA A 37 6.14 -8.22 -1.38
C ALA A 37 5.70 -9.15 -0.23
N ALA A 38 5.76 -8.66 1.01
CA ALA A 38 5.32 -9.36 2.21
C ALA A 38 3.95 -8.85 2.69
N ASP A 39 3.56 -7.66 2.25
CA ASP A 39 2.32 -6.99 2.55
C ASP A 39 1.18 -7.42 1.60
N VAL A 40 0.04 -7.82 2.18
CA VAL A 40 -1.19 -8.19 1.45
C VAL A 40 -1.94 -6.95 0.95
N PHE A 41 -1.80 -5.81 1.63
CA PHE A 41 -2.42 -4.53 1.32
C PHE A 41 -1.37 -3.42 1.11
N PRO A 42 -0.56 -3.49 0.03
CA PRO A 42 0.56 -2.57 -0.26
C PRO A 42 0.15 -1.15 -0.70
N ASP A 43 -1.06 -0.75 -0.35
CA ASP A 43 -1.64 0.57 -0.58
C ASP A 43 -2.42 1.05 0.68
N ASP A 44 -2.29 0.36 1.82
CA ASP A 44 -2.95 0.69 3.09
C ASP A 44 -1.97 0.56 4.27
N VAL A 45 -1.45 1.71 4.70
CA VAL A 45 -0.52 1.85 5.82
C VAL A 45 -0.98 1.23 7.15
N ASN A 46 -2.26 0.86 7.27
CA ASN A 46 -2.83 0.26 8.47
C ASN A 46 -3.06 -1.24 8.36
N GLU A 47 -2.78 -1.90 7.24
CA GLU A 47 -3.06 -3.31 7.04
C GLU A 47 -1.90 -3.98 6.30
N TRP A 48 -1.38 -5.10 6.82
CA TRP A 48 -0.29 -5.83 6.15
C TRP A 48 -0.51 -7.34 6.06
N THR A 49 -1.49 -7.87 6.81
CA THR A 49 -1.80 -9.31 6.90
C THR A 49 -3.30 -9.52 6.76
N ASP A 50 -3.67 -10.66 6.17
CA ASP A 50 -5.03 -11.19 6.07
C ASP A 50 -4.91 -12.69 6.35
N ASN A 51 -5.17 -13.09 7.60
CA ASN A 51 -4.87 -14.44 8.08
C ASN A 51 -5.94 -15.48 7.67
N ASP A 52 -7.20 -15.06 7.51
CA ASP A 52 -8.30 -15.92 7.06
C ASP A 52 -8.58 -15.85 5.54
N ALA A 53 -7.92 -14.91 4.85
CA ALA A 53 -8.01 -14.64 3.43
C ALA A 53 -9.39 -14.17 2.95
N ASP A 54 -10.14 -13.45 3.81
CA ASP A 54 -11.46 -12.90 3.47
C ASP A 54 -11.40 -11.55 2.71
N GLY A 55 -10.22 -10.93 2.66
CA GLY A 55 -9.96 -9.66 2.00
C GLY A 55 -10.07 -8.43 2.90
N THR A 56 -10.27 -8.63 4.20
CA THR A 56 -10.15 -7.63 5.27
C THR A 56 -8.81 -7.84 5.96
N GLY A 57 -8.07 -6.76 6.22
CA GLY A 57 -6.81 -6.91 6.94
C GLY A 57 -7.03 -7.13 8.44
N ASP A 58 -6.11 -7.87 9.07
CA ASP A 58 -6.19 -8.30 10.47
C ASP A 58 -6.32 -7.12 11.46
N ASN A 59 -5.88 -5.89 11.12
CA ASN A 59 -5.99 -4.77 12.07
C ASN A 59 -7.40 -4.16 12.10
N GLY A 60 -8.19 -4.37 11.04
CA GLY A 60 -9.55 -3.91 10.86
C GLY A 60 -10.59 -5.02 10.94
N ASP A 61 -10.14 -6.28 10.84
CA ASP A 61 -10.96 -7.46 11.05
C ASP A 61 -11.23 -7.68 12.55
N THR A 62 -12.39 -8.25 12.84
CA THR A 62 -12.82 -8.63 14.19
C THR A 62 -12.79 -10.14 14.40
N ASP A 63 -12.51 -10.92 13.35
CA ASP A 63 -12.55 -12.38 13.31
C ASP A 63 -11.38 -12.96 12.48
N ASP A 64 -10.15 -12.51 12.79
CA ASP A 64 -8.92 -12.71 12.01
C ASP A 64 -8.54 -14.19 11.72
N ASP A 65 -9.20 -15.19 12.31
CA ASP A 65 -8.97 -16.62 12.05
C ASP A 65 -10.23 -17.44 11.69
N ASN A 66 -11.40 -16.79 11.62
CA ASN A 66 -12.68 -17.34 11.11
C ASN A 66 -13.02 -18.73 11.69
N ASP A 67 -12.95 -18.85 13.02
CA ASP A 67 -13.07 -20.11 13.78
C ASP A 67 -14.50 -20.53 14.20
#